data_AF-A0AAN8TMB7-F1
#
_entry.id   AF-A0AAN8TMB7-F1
#
_cell.length_a   1.000
_cell.length_b   1.000
_cell.length_c   1.000
_cell.angle_alpha   90.00
_cell.angle_beta   90.00
_cell.angle_gamma   90.00
#
_symmetry.space_group_name_H-M   'P 1'
#
loop_
_entity.id
_entity.type
_entity.pdbx_description
1 polymer ?
#
loop_
_entity_poly.entity_id
_entity_poly.type
_entity_poly.pdbx_seq_one_letter_code
_entity_poly.pdbx_strand_id
1 'polypeptide(L)' 'MAIAGAFPRVKCSVLDLPHVIGDRKGSGNLEFVVGSMFDKIPHANVILLKWILHN' A
#
# COMPACT_ATOMS: atom_id res chain seq x y z
N MET A 1 -3.61 -6.02 8.68
CA MET A 1 -4.61 -5.12 8.06
C MET A 1 -5.18 -4.17 9.11
N ALA A 2 -4.35 -3.32 9.74
CA ALA A 2 -4.81 -2.50 10.86
C ALA A 2 -5.66 -1.31 10.39
N ILE A 3 -5.12 -0.48 9.48
CA ILE A 3 -5.80 0.73 8.99
C ILE A 3 -7.06 0.37 8.22
N ALA A 4 -6.97 -0.54 7.25
CA ALA A 4 -8.12 -0.98 6.45
C ALA A 4 -9.24 -1.58 7.31
N GLY A 5 -8.90 -2.32 8.38
CA GLY A 5 -9.87 -2.90 9.31
C GLY A 5 -10.49 -1.87 10.27
N ALA A 6 -9.69 -0.90 10.75
CA ALA A 6 -10.18 0.16 11.63
C ALA A 6 -11.05 1.19 10.88
N PHE A 7 -10.82 1.38 9.58
CA PHE A 7 -11.52 2.36 8.75
C PHE A 7 -12.10 1.73 7.48
N PRO A 8 -13.24 1.00 7.56
CA PRO A 8 -13.80 0.26 6.43
C PRO A 8 -14.19 1.13 5.22
N ARG A 9 -14.44 2.43 5.44
CA ARG A 9 -14.80 3.40 4.39
C ARG A 9 -13.58 4.01 3.68
N VAL A 10 -12.38 3.82 4.22
CA VAL A 10 -11.15 4.33 3.61
C VAL A 10 -10.60 3.26 2.68
N LYS A 11 -10.44 3.60 1.39
CA LYS A 11 -9.70 2.77 0.45
C LYS A 11 -8.22 2.84 0.80
N CYS A 12 -7.61 1.68 0.97
CA CYS A 12 -6.21 1.54 1.31
C CYS A 12 -5.50 0.83 0.16
N SER A 13 -4.29 1.28 -0.14
CA SER A 13 -3.40 0.60 -1.09
C SER A 13 -2.03 0.38 -0.44
N VAL A 14 -1.45 -0.79 -0.66
CA VAL A 14 -0.07 -1.10 -0.25
C VAL A 14 0.77 -1.16 -1.52
N LEU A 15 1.67 -0.19 -1.67
CA LEU A 15 2.67 -0.18 -2.74
C LEU A 15 3.97 -0.80 -2.22
N ASP A 16 4.48 -1.82 -2.92
CA ASP A 16 5.80 -2.40 -2.64
C ASP A 16 6.35 -3.14 -3.87
N LEU A 17 7.59 -3.59 -3.78
CA LEU A 17 8.25 -4.34 -4.85
C LEU A 17 7.58 -5.70 -5.10
N PRO A 18 7.67 -6.25 -6.33
CA PRO A 18 7.02 -7.51 -6.69
C PRO A 18 7.31 -8.67 -5.73
N HIS A 19 8.56 -8.79 -5.29
CA HIS A 19 8.99 -9.88 -4.40
C HIS A 19 8.48 -9.71 -2.95
N VAL A 20 8.09 -8.49 -2.53
CA VAL A 20 7.52 -8.23 -1.20
C VAL A 20 6.03 -8.54 -1.19
N ILE A 21 5.31 -8.17 -2.25
CA ILE A 21 3.88 -8.43 -2.38
C ILE A 21 3.60 -9.91 -2.68
N GLY A 22 4.38 -10.53 -3.58
CA GLY A 22 4.17 -11.92 -4.01
C GLY A 22 2.76 -12.15 -4.55
N ASP A 23 2.12 -13.24 -4.15
CA ASP A 23 0.78 -13.64 -4.60
C ASP A 23 -0.37 -13.05 -3.74
N ARG A 24 -0.08 -12.03 -2.92
CA ARG A 24 -1.09 -11.43 -2.05
C ARG A 24 -2.17 -10.75 -2.88
N LYS A 25 -3.41 -11.13 -2.61
CA LYS A 25 -4.59 -10.49 -3.19
C LYS A 25 -5.19 -9.50 -2.22
N GLY A 26 -5.65 -8.38 -2.76
CA GLY A 26 -6.46 -7.41 -2.02
C GLY A 26 -7.76 -8.03 -1.52
N SER A 27 -8.39 -7.38 -0.55
CA SER A 27 -9.69 -7.79 -0.02
C SER A 27 -10.45 -6.58 0.50
N GLY A 28 -11.75 -6.51 0.20
CA GLY A 28 -12.63 -5.43 0.62
C GLY A 28 -12.12 -4.06 0.18
N ASN A 29 -11.67 -3.25 1.13
CA ASN A 29 -11.14 -1.90 0.94
C ASN A 29 -9.60 -1.84 0.82
N LEU A 30 -8.88 -2.97 0.78
CA LEU A 30 -7.44 -3.00 0.53
C LEU A 30 -7.11 -3.55 -0.85
N GLU A 31 -6.23 -2.85 -1.58
CA GLU A 31 -5.53 -3.35 -2.75
C GLU A 31 -4.00 -3.40 -2.55
N PHE A 32 -3.32 -4.28 -3.30
CA PHE A 32 -1.86 -4.32 -3.39
C PHE A 32 -1.44 -3.82 -4.76
N VAL A 33 -0.51 -2.87 -4.79
CA VAL A 33 0.02 -2.26 -6.00
C VAL A 33 1.49 -2.63 -6.11
N VAL A 34 1.85 -3.32 -7.18
CA VAL A 34 3.23 -3.74 -7.42
C VAL A 34 3.97 -2.63 -8.16
N GLY A 35 5.11 -2.19 -7.62
CA GLY A 35 5.95 -1.18 -8.28
C GLY A 35 7.01 -0.59 -7.38
N SER A 36 7.91 0.19 -7.99
CA SER A 36 8.89 1.01 -7.28
C SER A 36 8.33 2.40 -7.00
N MET A 37 8.43 2.84 -5.74
CA MET A 37 8.02 4.20 -5.36
C MET A 37 8.88 5.30 -6.02
N PHE A 38 10.11 4.97 -6.44
CA PHE A 38 10.99 5.92 -7.14
C PHE A 38 10.53 6.19 -8.57
N ASP A 39 9.86 5.22 -9.20
CA ASP A 39 9.33 5.38 -10.54
C ASP A 39 7.97 6.10 -10.51
N LYS A 40 7.06 5.63 -9.64
CA LYS A 40 5.73 6.19 -9.51
C LYS A 40 5.12 5.90 -8.15
N ILE A 41 4.63 6.94 -7.51
CA ILE A 41 3.75 6.84 -6.35
C ILE A 41 2.30 6.97 -6.86
N PRO A 42 1.40 6.02 -6.54
CA PRO A 42 -0.01 6.12 -6.93
C PRO A 42 -0.66 7.32 -6.24
N HIS A 43 -1.60 7.96 -6.94
CA HIS A 43 -2.33 9.10 -6.40
C HIS A 43 -3.22 8.65 -5.22
N ALA A 44 -3.07 9.31 -4.07
CA ALA A 44 -3.85 9.05 -2.87
C ALA A 44 -4.05 10.35 -2.09
N ASN A 45 -5.08 10.40 -1.24
CA ASN A 45 -5.30 11.57 -0.38
C ASN A 45 -4.20 11.71 0.69
N VAL A 46 -3.62 10.60 1.12
CA VAL A 46 -2.55 10.54 2.14
C VAL A 46 -1.59 9.42 1.78
N ILE A 47 -0.30 9.63 2.05
CA ILE A 47 0.76 8.63 1.91
C ILE A 47 1.37 8.38 3.30
N LEU A 48 1.55 7.11 3.66
CA LEU A 48 2.22 6.69 4.89
C LEU A 48 3.53 5.97 4.54
N LEU A 49 4.67 6.57 4.93
CA LEU A 49 6.01 6.01 4.73
C LEU A 49 6.58 5.51 6.05
N LYS A 50 6.15 4.33 6.50
CA LYS A 50 6.65 3.75 7.75
C LYS A 50 8.02 3.11 7.52
N TRP A 51 9.06 3.67 8.14
CA TRP A 51 10.43 3.13 8.13
C TRP A 51 11.06 3.05 6.72
N ILE A 52 10.70 3.99 5.85
CA ILE A 52 11.20 4.04 4.48
C ILE A 52 12.33 5.06 4.31
N LEU A 53 12.21 6.23 4.95
CA LEU A 53 13.11 7.37 4.71
C LEU A 53 14.45 7.31 5.45
N HIS A 54 14.65 6.33 6.34
CA HIS A 54 15.91 6.15 7.08
C HIS A 54 16.83 5.10 6.47
N ASN A 55 16.43 4.51 5.34
CA ASN A 55 17.25 3.58 4.58
C ASN A 55 18.19 4.34 3.64
#